data_AF-A0A2N2ISB8-F1
#
_entry.id   AF-A0A2N2ISB8-F1
#
_cell.length_a   1.000
_cell.length_b   1.000
_cell.length_c   1.000
_cell.angle_alpha   90.00
_cell.angle_beta   90.00
_cell.angle_gamma   90.00
#
_symmetry.space_group_name_H-M   'P 1'
#
loop_
_entity.id
_entity.type
_entity.pdbx_description
1 polymer ?
#
loop_
_entity_poly.entity_id
_entity_poly.type
_entity_poly.pdbx_seq_one_letter_code
_entity_poly.pdbx_strand_id
1 'polypeptide(L)'
;MEQEQLRNHLDRIGQHVHEICKEIAEVLIIVHPTNSNDSATNNSTPLPVVNETPAPAVDEKGRISSRQLATLRKLCNEKIDGNWNSFDASCKARFGKAVNYLNTKEASVLISELIGGSNGHRAYSPNH
;
A
#
# COMPACT_ATOMS: atom_id res chain seq x y z
N MET A 1 -35.12 -27.69 -0.60
CA MET A 1 -34.75 -27.28 0.76
C MET A 1 -33.25 -26.95 0.87
N GLU A 2 -32.36 -27.72 0.24
CA GLU A 2 -30.90 -27.49 0.31
C GLU A 2 -30.40 -26.22 -0.39
N GLN A 3 -30.99 -25.83 -1.54
CA GLN A 3 -30.54 -24.63 -2.26
C GLN A 3 -30.80 -23.32 -1.52
N GLU A 4 -31.91 -23.24 -0.79
CA GLU A 4 -32.27 -22.04 -0.01
C GLU A 4 -31.35 -21.89 1.21
N GLN A 5 -31.00 -23.00 1.86
CA GLN A 5 -30.02 -23.01 2.94
C GLN A 5 -28.63 -22.60 2.45
N LEU A 6 -28.20 -23.09 1.28
CA LEU A 6 -26.92 -22.70 0.68
C LEU A 6 -26.89 -21.20 0.35
N ARG A 7 -27.98 -20.67 -0.23
CA ARG A 7 -28.10 -19.23 -0.55
C ARG A 7 -28.01 -18.38 0.72
N ASN A 8 -28.76 -18.73 1.76
CA ASN A 8 -28.71 -18.02 3.04
C ASN A 8 -27.33 -18.08 3.69
N HIS A 9 -26.60 -19.19 3.50
CA HIS A 9 -25.24 -19.33 4.02
C HIS A 9 -24.25 -18.44 3.27
N LEU A 10 -24.35 -18.38 1.94
CA LEU A 10 -23.52 -17.50 1.10
C LEU A 10 -23.81 -16.03 1.38
N ASP A 11 -25.08 -15.64 1.58
CA ASP A 11 -25.45 -14.27 1.94
C ASP A 11 -24.85 -13.87 3.30
N ARG A 12 -24.86 -14.77 4.29
CA ARG A 12 -24.20 -14.55 5.59
C ARG A 12 -22.69 -14.40 5.44
N ILE A 13 -22.04 -15.24 4.64
CA ILE A 13 -20.60 -15.11 4.36
C ILE A 13 -20.32 -13.75 3.70
N GLY A 14 -21.13 -13.35 2.71
CA GLY A 14 -21.01 -12.06 2.03
C GLY A 14 -21.11 -10.88 3.01
N GLN A 15 -22.09 -10.92 3.93
CA GLN A 15 -22.24 -9.90 4.96
C GLN A 15 -21.02 -9.83 5.88
N HIS A 16 -20.50 -10.97 6.34
CA HIS A 16 -19.31 -10.99 7.19
C HIS A 16 -18.07 -10.44 6.49
N VAL A 17 -17.87 -10.78 5.21
CA VAL A 17 -16.76 -10.22 4.41
C VAL A 17 -16.92 -8.71 4.26
N HIS A 18 -18.15 -8.21 4.07
CA HIS A 18 -18.42 -6.77 3.98
C HIS A 18 -18.05 -6.04 5.28
N GLU A 19 -18.48 -6.54 6.44
CA GLU A 19 -18.14 -5.94 7.74
C GLU A 19 -16.62 -5.94 8.00
N ILE A 20 -15.92 -7.05 7.69
CA ILE A 20 -14.46 -7.11 7.83
C ILE A 20 -13.78 -6.06 6.94
N CYS A 21 -14.21 -5.92 5.69
CA CYS A 21 -13.67 -4.89 4.79
C CYS A 21 -13.91 -3.47 5.32
N LYS A 22 -15.07 -3.22 5.93
CA LYS A 22 -15.41 -1.94 6.55
C LYS A 22 -14.51 -1.64 7.75
N GLU A 23 -14.34 -2.59 8.66
CA GLU A 23 -13.46 -2.43 9.84
C GLU A 23 -12.00 -2.18 9.41
N ILE A 24 -11.50 -2.90 8.41
CA ILE A 24 -10.17 -2.67 7.86
C ILE A 24 -10.04 -1.24 7.30
N ALA A 25 -11.05 -0.75 6.58
CA ALA A 25 -11.05 0.60 6.05
C ALA A 25 -11.03 1.66 7.16
N GLU A 26 -11.81 1.47 8.23
CA GLU A 26 -11.82 2.37 9.39
C GLU A 26 -10.44 2.39 10.09
N VAL A 27 -9.81 1.23 10.29
CA VAL A 27 -8.45 1.16 10.86
C VAL A 27 -7.43 1.86 9.97
N LEU A 28 -7.52 1.72 8.64
CA LEU A 28 -6.62 2.41 7.72
C LEU A 28 -6.77 3.94 7.76
N ILE A 29 -7.98 4.45 7.97
CA ILE A 29 -8.24 5.89 8.16
C ILE A 29 -7.61 6.39 9.47
N ILE A 30 -7.67 5.59 10.54
CA ILE A 30 -7.08 5.94 11.83
C ILE A 30 -5.54 5.91 11.78
N VAL A 31 -4.96 4.93 11.06
CA VAL A 31 -3.50 4.75 10.96
C VAL A 31 -2.85 5.72 9.95
N HIS A 32 -3.58 6.15 8.92
CA HIS A 32 -3.20 7.28 8.07
C HIS A 32 -4.20 8.41 8.25
N PRO A 33 -4.03 9.28 9.27
CA PRO A 33 -4.74 10.55 9.26
C PRO A 33 -4.27 11.31 8.02
N THR A 34 -5.08 11.29 6.97
CA THR A 34 -4.97 12.27 5.91
C THR A 34 -5.03 13.63 6.60
N ASN A 35 -4.00 14.46 6.39
CA ASN A 35 -3.98 15.87 6.75
C ASN A 35 -5.24 16.56 6.17
N SER A 36 -6.34 16.51 6.90
CA SER A 36 -7.54 17.28 6.62
C SER A 36 -7.42 18.56 7.43
N ASN A 37 -6.74 19.55 6.84
CA ASN A 37 -6.88 20.94 7.30
C ASN A 37 -8.32 21.41 6.98
N ASP A 38 -9.06 21.62 8.06
CA ASP A 38 -10.00 22.72 8.34
C ASP A 38 -10.99 23.21 7.26
N SER A 39 -12.27 22.96 7.59
CA SER A 39 -13.33 23.97 7.76
C SER A 39 -13.21 25.33 7.05
N ALA A 40 -14.21 25.68 6.23
CA ALA A 40 -14.94 26.96 6.31
C ALA A 40 -16.10 27.07 5.30
N THR A 41 -17.32 27.05 5.84
CA THR A 41 -18.45 27.97 5.57
C THR A 41 -18.72 28.54 4.16
N ASN A 42 -19.95 28.27 3.70
CA ASN A 42 -20.84 29.09 2.87
C ASN A 42 -20.38 30.54 2.59
N ASN A 43 -20.10 30.87 1.32
CA ASN A 43 -20.62 32.09 0.67
C ASN A 43 -20.33 32.10 -0.84
N SER A 44 -21.35 32.49 -1.60
CA SER A 44 -21.39 32.64 -3.05
C SER A 44 -20.30 33.58 -3.57
N THR A 45 -19.38 33.07 -4.39
CA THR A 45 -18.59 33.87 -5.35
C THR A 45 -18.12 32.92 -6.46
N PRO A 46 -18.41 33.18 -7.76
CA PRO A 46 -17.91 32.32 -8.82
C PRO A 46 -16.43 32.66 -9.05
N LEU A 47 -15.55 31.82 -8.49
CA LEU A 47 -14.12 31.83 -8.81
C LEU A 47 -13.87 30.94 -10.03
N PRO A 48 -12.88 31.30 -10.88
CA PRO A 48 -12.76 30.77 -12.22
C PRO A 48 -12.50 29.27 -12.16
N VAL A 49 -13.16 28.53 -13.05
CA VAL A 49 -12.94 27.11 -13.29
C VAL A 49 -11.44 26.91 -13.51
N VAL A 50 -10.74 26.47 -12.47
CA VAL A 50 -9.39 25.93 -12.62
C VAL A 50 -9.61 24.66 -13.40
N ASN A 51 -9.34 24.78 -14.70
CA ASN A 51 -9.27 23.68 -15.64
C ASN A 51 -8.48 22.57 -14.95
N GLU A 52 -9.16 21.52 -14.48
CA GLU A 52 -8.53 20.30 -14.01
C GLU A 52 -7.77 19.77 -15.22
N THR A 53 -6.52 20.23 -15.33
CA THR A 53 -5.56 19.69 -16.27
C THR A 53 -5.57 18.21 -15.96
N PRO A 54 -5.95 17.33 -16.91
CA PRO A 54 -5.89 15.90 -16.67
C PRO A 54 -4.50 15.65 -16.13
N ALA A 55 -4.41 15.06 -14.92
CA ALA A 55 -3.14 14.68 -14.36
C ALA A 55 -2.35 14.03 -15.50
N PRO A 56 -1.15 14.54 -15.86
CA PRO A 56 -0.42 14.00 -16.98
C PRO A 56 -0.36 12.50 -16.74
N ALA A 57 -0.84 11.73 -17.73
CA ALA A 57 -0.77 10.28 -17.69
C ALA A 57 0.71 9.95 -17.52
N VAL A 58 1.13 9.76 -16.27
CA VAL A 58 2.52 9.49 -15.92
C VAL A 58 2.77 8.12 -16.52
N ASP A 59 3.52 8.14 -17.62
CA ASP A 59 3.97 7.01 -18.40
C ASP A 59 4.17 5.79 -17.48
N GLU A 60 3.35 4.75 -17.65
CA GLU A 60 3.42 3.49 -16.90
C GLU A 60 4.77 2.78 -17.05
N LYS A 61 5.67 3.31 -17.89
CA LYS A 61 7.07 2.89 -18.05
C LYS A 61 7.93 3.37 -16.88
N GLY A 62 7.64 2.91 -15.68
CA GLY A 62 8.50 3.20 -14.54
C GLY A 62 7.95 2.88 -13.17
N ARG A 63 6.72 2.37 -13.07
CA ARG A 63 6.15 1.91 -11.80
C ARG A 63 6.28 0.40 -11.63
N ILE A 64 6.43 0.00 -10.38
CA ILE A 64 6.46 -1.38 -9.93
C ILE A 64 5.18 -2.08 -10.37
N SER A 65 5.30 -3.28 -10.93
CA SER A 65 4.11 -4.04 -11.31
C SER A 65 3.32 -4.50 -10.08
N SER A 66 2.00 -4.60 -10.19
CA SER A 66 1.14 -5.09 -9.10
C SER A 66 1.56 -6.46 -8.58
N ARG A 67 2.06 -7.33 -9.48
CA ARG A 67 2.62 -8.64 -9.12
C ARG A 67 3.87 -8.50 -8.24
N GLN A 68 4.81 -7.64 -8.62
CA GLN A 68 6.03 -7.42 -7.83
C GLN A 68 5.71 -6.78 -6.47
N LEU A 69 4.76 -5.86 -6.41
CA LEU A 69 4.32 -5.25 -5.15
C LEU A 69 3.70 -6.30 -4.22
N ALA A 70 2.86 -7.20 -4.74
CA ALA A 70 2.31 -8.31 -3.98
C ALA A 70 3.40 -9.25 -3.46
N THR A 71 4.40 -9.58 -4.29
CA THR A 71 5.55 -10.38 -3.88
C THR A 71 6.36 -9.70 -2.78
N LEU A 72 6.63 -8.40 -2.90
CA LEU A 72 7.34 -7.64 -1.86
C LEU A 72 6.57 -7.61 -0.54
N ARG A 73 5.24 -7.43 -0.58
CA ARG A 73 4.39 -7.49 0.62
C ARG A 73 4.45 -8.85 1.29
N LYS A 74 4.35 -9.92 0.50
CA LYS A 74 4.48 -11.30 1.00
C LYS A 74 5.85 -11.52 1.65
N LEU A 75 6.93 -11.16 0.96
CA LEU A 75 8.29 -11.31 1.47
C LEU A 75 8.55 -10.42 2.70
N CYS A 76 7.99 -9.23 2.76
CA CYS A 76 8.07 -8.38 3.95
C CYS A 76 7.40 -9.03 5.16
N ASN A 77 6.25 -9.68 4.98
CA ASN A 77 5.57 -10.43 6.03
C ASN A 77 6.37 -11.67 6.47
N GLU A 78 7.04 -12.36 5.54
CA GLU A 78 7.77 -13.59 5.83
C GLU A 78 9.21 -13.36 6.32
N LYS A 79 9.85 -12.25 5.95
CA LYS A 79 11.30 -12.00 6.17
C LYS A 79 11.60 -10.79 7.06
N ILE A 80 10.67 -9.86 7.21
CA ILE A 80 10.87 -8.58 7.92
C ILE A 80 9.76 -8.38 8.96
N ASP A 81 9.32 -9.49 9.60
CA ASP A 81 8.31 -9.51 10.67
C ASP A 81 7.00 -8.76 10.34
N GLY A 82 6.68 -8.58 9.04
CA GLY A 82 5.51 -7.82 8.60
C GLY A 82 5.58 -6.31 8.77
N ASN A 83 6.75 -5.75 9.10
CA ASN A 83 6.90 -4.31 9.26
C ASN A 83 7.09 -3.61 7.90
N TRP A 84 5.96 -3.42 7.20
CA TRP A 84 5.91 -2.73 5.91
C TRP A 84 6.41 -1.28 5.99
N ASN A 85 6.19 -0.60 7.12
CA ASN A 85 6.62 0.79 7.30
C ASN A 85 8.14 0.92 7.35
N SER A 86 8.81 0.01 8.06
CA SER A 86 10.28 -0.05 8.07
C SER A 86 10.85 -0.45 6.71
N PHE A 87 10.17 -1.33 5.99
CA PHE A 87 10.56 -1.68 4.61
C PHE A 87 10.40 -0.50 3.64
N ASP A 88 9.29 0.25 3.72
CA ASP A 88 9.07 1.45 2.91
C ASP A 88 10.07 2.56 3.25
N ALA A 89 10.38 2.77 4.53
CA ALA A 89 11.42 3.69 4.96
C ALA A 89 12.80 3.30 4.42
N SER A 90 13.14 2.01 4.42
CA SER A 90 14.38 1.50 3.84
C SER A 90 14.45 1.73 2.33
N CYS A 91 13.32 1.54 1.63
CA CYS A 91 13.24 1.81 0.19
C CYS A 91 13.37 3.31 -0.11
N LYS A 92 12.76 4.18 0.70
CA LYS A 92 12.93 5.63 0.62
C LYS A 92 14.39 6.05 0.84
N ALA A 93 15.06 5.48 1.84
CA ALA A 93 16.46 5.77 2.10
C ALA A 93 17.39 5.32 0.96
N ARG A 94 17.09 4.19 0.32
CA ARG A 94 17.93 3.60 -0.73
C ARG A 94 17.67 4.16 -2.13
N PHE A 95 16.42 4.41 -2.47
CA PHE A 95 16.00 4.80 -3.82
C PHE A 95 15.45 6.23 -3.90
N GLY A 96 15.36 6.94 -2.77
CA GLY A 96 14.82 8.29 -2.70
C GLY A 96 13.29 8.38 -2.91
N LYS A 97 12.60 7.24 -2.95
CA LYS A 97 11.16 7.15 -3.27
C LYS A 97 10.49 5.99 -2.57
N ALA A 98 9.19 6.10 -2.34
CA ALA A 98 8.40 5.05 -1.68
C ALA A 98 8.27 3.81 -2.56
N VAL A 99 7.98 2.65 -1.94
CA VAL A 99 7.92 1.35 -2.63
C VAL A 99 6.97 1.37 -3.83
N ASN A 100 5.84 2.07 -3.71
CA ASN A 100 4.83 2.20 -4.76
C ASN A 100 5.31 2.98 -6.01
N TYR A 101 6.43 3.71 -5.90
CA TYR A 101 7.02 4.50 -6.98
C TYR A 101 8.34 3.91 -7.47
N LEU A 102 8.77 2.75 -6.96
CA LEU A 102 9.90 2.01 -7.51
C LEU A 102 9.57 1.59 -8.94
N ASN A 103 10.60 1.42 -9.76
CA ASN A 103 10.46 0.82 -11.08
C ASN A 103 10.59 -0.71 -11.01
N THR A 104 10.22 -1.37 -12.11
CA THR A 104 10.28 -2.84 -12.23
C THR A 104 11.67 -3.41 -11.94
N LYS A 105 12.75 -2.71 -12.29
CA LYS A 105 14.13 -3.18 -12.07
C LYS A 105 14.51 -3.10 -10.59
N GLU A 106 14.25 -1.96 -9.96
CA GLU A 106 14.48 -1.73 -8.53
C GLU A 106 13.69 -2.73 -7.68
N ALA A 107 12.42 -2.97 -8.04
CA ALA A 107 11.58 -3.96 -7.38
C ALA A 107 12.13 -5.38 -7.53
N SER A 108 12.61 -5.76 -8.72
CA SER A 108 13.24 -7.07 -8.93
C SER A 108 14.51 -7.27 -8.13
N VAL A 109 15.32 -6.22 -7.95
CA VAL A 109 16.52 -6.26 -7.10
C VAL A 109 16.12 -6.53 -5.65
N LEU A 110 15.15 -5.78 -5.11
CA LEU A 110 14.64 -5.98 -3.76
C LEU A 110 14.05 -7.38 -3.54
N ILE A 111 13.25 -7.88 -4.50
CA ILE A 111 12.70 -9.24 -4.44
C ILE A 111 13.82 -10.28 -4.40
N SER A 112 14.83 -10.12 -5.27
CA SER A 112 15.98 -11.03 -5.33
C SER A 112 16.79 -11.02 -4.04
N GLU A 113 16.97 -9.84 -3.44
CA GLU A 113 17.63 -9.70 -2.14
C GLU A 113 16.82 -10.32 -1.00
N LEU A 114 15.50 -10.18 -0.99
CA LEU A 114 14.65 -10.77 0.06
C LEU A 114 14.56 -12.29 -0.05
N ILE A 115 14.60 -12.82 -1.27
CA ILE A 115 14.62 -14.27 -1.53
C ILE A 115 16.01 -14.84 -1.25
N GLY A 116 17.07 -14.18 -1.73
CA GLY A 116 18.45 -14.64 -1.64
C GLY A 116 19.19 -14.27 -0.35
N GLY A 117 18.68 -13.29 0.40
CA GLY A 117 19.35 -12.67 1.55
C GLY A 117 19.05 -13.32 2.91
N SER A 118 18.50 -14.53 2.95
CA SER A 118 18.24 -15.25 4.20
C SER A 118 19.50 -15.77 4.90
N ASN A 119 20.67 -15.18 4.65
CA ASN A 119 21.94 -15.62 5.23
C ASN A 119 22.89 -14.45 5.57
N GLY A 120 22.37 -13.41 6.23
CA GLY A 120 23.24 -12.34 6.71
C GLY A 120 22.55 -11.30 7.58
N HIS A 121 22.26 -11.65 8.84
CA HIS A 121 22.39 -10.68 9.92
C HIS A 121 23.86 -10.18 9.94
N ARG A 122 24.20 -9.22 9.08
CA ARG A 122 25.38 -8.39 9.32
C ARG A 122 24.92 -7.25 10.20
N ALA A 123 25.00 -7.52 11.50
CA ALA A 123 25.08 -6.50 12.53
C ALA A 123 26.00 -5.38 12.03
N TYR A 124 25.41 -4.20 11.87
CA TYR A 124 26.17 -2.97 11.70
C TYR A 124 26.71 -2.62 13.09
N SER A 125 27.85 -3.19 13.47
CA SER A 125 28.65 -2.63 14.57
C SER A 125 29.42 -1.44 14.01
N PRO A 126 29.17 -0.20 14.49
CA PRO A 126 30.02 0.91 14.15
C PRO A 126 31.36 0.74 14.88
N ASN A 127 32.45 0.96 14.14
CA ASN A 127 33.83 0.93 14.61
C ASN A 127 34.02 1.72 15.92
N HIS A 128 34.74 1.13 16.87
CA HIS A 128 35.75 1.82 17.68
C HIS A 128 36.77 0.82 18.21
#